data_AF-A0A842ZXE7-F1
#
_entry.id   AF-A0A842ZXE7-F1
#
_cell.length_a   1.000
_cell.length_b   1.000
_cell.length_c   1.000
_cell.angle_alpha   90.00
_cell.angle_beta   90.00
_cell.angle_gamma   90.00
#
_symmetry.space_group_name_H-M   'P 1'
#
loop_
_entity.id
_entity.type
_entity.pdbx_description
1 polymer ?
#
loop_
_entity_poly.entity_id
_entity_poly.type
_entity_poly.pdbx_seq_one_letter_code
_entity_poly.pdbx_strand_id
1 'polypeptide(L)'
;MKDGNYTGAEYMIVPTKSGTAGNPITIIAENDGQVTIDGQNSRIPLDINGKSYIDIEGIVFKNSNQAEVVIRGTSSYINIRRVSASKSNGSEYNIFEVSSGNHILIEDSVAYGTTRKLIAAYGGTSYITFRRNWGQFSTWTIGAGEPNFGNCMEFYGDVQNSFIENNICTRPGSTRNAIA
;
A
#
# COMPACT_ATOMS: atom_id res chain seq x y z
N MET A 1 -18.18 -2.46 -6.22
CA MET A 1 -17.58 -2.69 -7.56
C MET A 1 -17.90 -4.11 -7.97
N LYS A 2 -18.33 -4.31 -9.21
CA LYS A 2 -18.65 -5.65 -9.73
C LYS A 2 -17.37 -6.44 -9.95
N ASP A 3 -17.45 -7.76 -9.88
CA ASP A 3 -16.32 -8.64 -10.11
C ASP A 3 -15.71 -8.40 -11.50
N GLY A 4 -14.38 -8.45 -11.58
CA GLY A 4 -13.69 -8.28 -12.85
C GLY A 4 -12.26 -7.79 -12.73
N ASN A 5 -11.60 -7.83 -13.88
CA ASN A 5 -10.28 -7.24 -14.08
C ASN A 5 -10.44 -5.91 -14.83
N TYR A 6 -10.02 -4.84 -14.19
CA TYR A 6 -10.15 -3.48 -14.68
C TYR A 6 -8.78 -2.93 -15.08
N THR A 7 -8.66 -2.51 -16.33
CA THR A 7 -7.41 -2.07 -16.96
C THR A 7 -7.67 -0.81 -17.77
N GLY A 8 -6.76 0.16 -17.74
CA GLY A 8 -6.96 1.45 -18.42
C GLY A 8 -6.96 2.60 -17.42
N ALA A 9 -6.76 3.82 -17.91
CA ALA A 9 -6.62 4.99 -17.05
C ALA A 9 -7.93 5.32 -16.31
N GLU A 10 -9.06 5.10 -16.98
CA GLU A 10 -10.42 5.33 -16.51
C GLU A 10 -10.84 4.42 -15.36
N TYR A 11 -10.11 3.33 -15.12
CA TYR A 11 -10.40 2.37 -14.07
C TYR A 11 -9.47 2.46 -12.86
N MET A 12 -8.45 3.32 -12.90
CA MET A 12 -7.63 3.60 -11.73
C MET A 12 -8.48 4.34 -10.71
N ILE A 13 -8.28 4.05 -9.43
CA ILE A 13 -9.02 4.71 -8.35
C ILE A 13 -8.26 5.98 -7.98
N VAL A 14 -8.76 7.12 -8.48
CA VAL A 14 -8.21 8.44 -8.19
C VAL A 14 -9.33 9.35 -7.68
N PRO A 15 -9.56 9.40 -6.35
CA PRO A 15 -10.64 10.21 -5.80
C PRO A 15 -10.48 11.69 -6.14
N THR A 16 -11.54 12.29 -6.70
CA THR A 16 -11.56 13.71 -7.09
C THR A 16 -12.16 14.62 -6.03
N LYS A 17 -12.82 14.05 -5.02
CA LYS A 17 -13.46 14.74 -3.90
C LYS A 17 -13.22 14.01 -2.59
N SER A 18 -13.30 14.74 -1.49
CA SER A 18 -13.30 14.18 -0.13
C SER A 18 -14.70 13.77 0.29
N GLY A 19 -14.80 12.78 1.16
CA GLY A 19 -15.99 12.54 1.96
C GLY A 19 -16.06 13.50 3.15
N THR A 20 -16.90 13.15 4.12
CA THR A 20 -16.94 13.83 5.44
C THR A 20 -16.94 12.79 6.56
N ALA A 21 -16.69 13.23 7.79
CA ALA A 21 -16.68 12.34 8.96
C ALA A 21 -17.97 11.53 9.14
N GLY A 22 -19.13 12.09 8.76
CA GLY A 22 -20.42 11.41 8.83
C GLY A 22 -20.84 10.70 7.53
N ASN A 23 -20.10 10.92 6.44
CA ASN A 23 -20.40 10.34 5.13
C ASN A 23 -19.11 10.17 4.31
N PRO A 24 -18.27 9.19 4.66
CA PRO A 24 -17.06 8.90 3.90
C PRO A 24 -17.40 8.38 2.51
N ILE A 25 -16.46 8.51 1.58
CA ILE A 25 -16.57 7.88 0.27
C ILE A 25 -16.08 6.45 0.40
N THR A 26 -16.99 5.49 0.24
CA THR A 26 -16.65 4.06 0.30
C THR A 26 -16.55 3.45 -1.09
N ILE A 27 -15.42 2.83 -1.39
CA ILE A 27 -15.18 2.04 -2.60
C ILE A 27 -14.89 0.60 -2.18
N ILE A 28 -15.87 -0.27 -2.39
CA ILE A 28 -15.84 -1.66 -1.92
C ILE A 28 -16.11 -2.63 -3.06
N ALA A 29 -15.43 -3.77 -3.09
CA ALA A 29 -15.76 -4.89 -3.97
C ALA A 29 -17.06 -5.57 -3.52
N GLU A 30 -17.94 -5.96 -4.45
CA GLU A 30 -19.17 -6.71 -4.11
C GLU A 30 -18.84 -8.07 -3.53
N ASN A 31 -17.87 -8.77 -4.13
CA ASN A 31 -17.30 -9.99 -3.61
C ASN A 31 -15.82 -9.77 -3.27
N ASP A 32 -15.41 -10.18 -2.07
CA ASP A 32 -14.06 -9.92 -1.58
C ASP A 32 -12.98 -10.51 -2.48
N GLY A 33 -11.98 -9.69 -2.82
CA GLY A 33 -10.86 -10.07 -3.68
C GLY A 33 -11.22 -10.34 -5.15
N GLN A 34 -12.48 -10.18 -5.57
CA GLN A 34 -12.91 -10.45 -6.95
C GLN A 34 -12.80 -9.23 -7.89
N VAL A 35 -12.36 -8.09 -7.37
CA VAL A 35 -12.07 -6.88 -8.15
C VAL A 35 -10.57 -6.70 -8.24
N THR A 36 -10.03 -6.74 -9.46
CA THR A 36 -8.63 -6.41 -9.73
C THR A 36 -8.52 -5.11 -10.50
N ILE A 37 -7.74 -4.16 -9.98
CA ILE A 37 -7.33 -2.96 -10.69
C ILE A 37 -5.87 -3.14 -11.10
N ASP A 38 -5.62 -3.20 -12.40
CA ASP A 38 -4.31 -3.48 -12.99
C ASP A 38 -3.72 -2.22 -13.64
N GLY A 39 -2.63 -1.71 -13.06
CA GLY A 39 -1.92 -0.53 -13.52
C GLY A 39 -1.15 -0.73 -14.83
N GLN A 40 -1.07 -1.96 -15.34
CA GLN A 40 -0.39 -2.35 -16.58
C GLN A 40 1.08 -1.88 -16.63
N ASN A 41 1.74 -1.85 -15.47
CA ASN A 41 3.08 -1.31 -15.24
C ASN A 41 3.28 0.13 -15.73
N SER A 42 2.19 0.88 -15.88
CA SER A 42 2.18 2.22 -16.50
C SER A 42 1.40 3.26 -15.69
N ARG A 43 0.65 2.84 -14.67
CA ARG A 43 -0.27 3.68 -13.90
C ARG A 43 -0.30 3.25 -12.44
N ILE A 44 -0.69 4.17 -11.56
CA ILE A 44 -0.91 3.91 -10.13
C ILE A 44 -2.36 3.40 -9.96
N PRO A 45 -2.58 2.17 -9.49
CA PRO A 45 -3.92 1.59 -9.30
C PRO A 45 -4.81 2.37 -8.31
N LEU A 46 -4.24 2.81 -7.18
CA LEU A 46 -4.91 3.65 -6.19
C LEU A 46 -4.02 4.85 -5.82
N ASP A 47 -4.48 6.06 -6.13
CA ASP A 47 -3.80 7.32 -5.80
C ASP A 47 -4.76 8.28 -5.07
N ILE A 48 -4.62 8.34 -3.75
CA ILE A 48 -5.35 9.27 -2.89
C ILE A 48 -4.45 10.49 -2.65
N ASN A 49 -4.69 11.56 -3.40
CA ASN A 49 -3.88 12.77 -3.37
C ASN A 49 -4.69 13.99 -2.87
N GLY A 50 -4.41 14.40 -1.64
CA GLY A 50 -5.08 15.52 -0.96
C GLY A 50 -6.59 15.35 -0.86
N LYS A 51 -7.04 14.14 -0.54
CA LYS A 51 -8.44 13.81 -0.28
C LYS A 51 -8.57 13.10 1.06
N SER A 52 -9.73 13.24 1.67
CA SER A 52 -9.97 12.75 3.03
C SER A 52 -11.30 12.03 3.16
N TYR A 53 -11.44 11.22 4.20
CA TYR A 53 -12.65 10.43 4.49
C TYR A 53 -12.98 9.47 3.34
N ILE A 54 -12.03 8.59 3.04
CA ILE A 54 -12.14 7.59 1.97
C ILE A 54 -11.89 6.21 2.57
N ASP A 55 -12.79 5.29 2.27
CA ASP A 55 -12.70 3.89 2.64
C ASP A 55 -12.53 3.03 1.39
N ILE A 56 -11.49 2.20 1.36
CA ILE A 56 -11.23 1.24 0.29
C ILE A 56 -11.26 -0.17 0.89
N GLU A 57 -12.03 -1.07 0.28
CA GLU A 57 -12.21 -2.40 0.86
C GLU A 57 -12.37 -3.55 -0.16
N GLY A 58 -11.63 -4.64 0.06
CA GLY A 58 -11.79 -5.90 -0.68
C GLY A 58 -11.26 -5.92 -2.12
N ILE A 59 -10.36 -5.00 -2.47
CA ILE A 59 -9.85 -4.81 -3.83
C ILE A 59 -8.43 -5.36 -3.97
N VAL A 60 -8.11 -5.91 -5.14
CA VAL A 60 -6.76 -6.32 -5.53
C VAL A 60 -6.12 -5.25 -6.43
N PHE A 61 -4.96 -4.72 -6.05
CA PHE A 61 -4.16 -3.77 -6.83
C PHE A 61 -2.88 -4.42 -7.33
N LYS A 62 -2.53 -4.25 -8.60
CA LYS A 62 -1.28 -4.83 -9.13
C LYS A 62 -0.68 -4.05 -10.29
N ASN A 63 0.58 -4.37 -10.56
CA ASN A 63 1.33 -3.91 -11.74
C ASN A 63 1.36 -2.38 -11.82
N SER A 64 1.75 -1.70 -10.75
CA SER A 64 1.96 -0.24 -10.80
C SER A 64 3.27 0.10 -11.51
N ASN A 65 3.38 1.34 -12.01
CA ASN A 65 4.68 1.95 -12.37
C ASN A 65 5.37 2.63 -11.17
N GLN A 66 4.66 2.80 -10.06
CA GLN A 66 5.17 3.28 -8.77
C GLN A 66 4.68 2.34 -7.67
N ALA A 67 4.21 2.83 -6.52
CA ALA A 67 3.48 2.01 -5.54
C ALA A 67 2.06 1.67 -6.03
N GLU A 68 1.51 0.59 -5.52
CA GLU A 68 0.19 0.05 -5.88
C GLU A 68 -0.92 0.85 -5.19
N VAL A 69 -0.66 1.23 -3.94
CA VAL A 69 -1.51 2.10 -3.13
C VAL A 69 -0.69 3.29 -2.67
N VAL A 70 -1.06 4.48 -3.11
CA VAL A 70 -0.42 5.75 -2.75
C VAL A 70 -1.39 6.63 -1.99
N ILE A 71 -1.00 7.08 -0.80
CA ILE A 71 -1.69 8.09 -0.02
C ILE A 71 -0.72 9.26 0.19
N ARG A 72 -1.08 10.44 -0.32
CA ARG A 72 -0.20 11.61 -0.39
C ARG A 72 -0.96 12.93 -0.36
N GLY A 73 -0.21 14.03 -0.39
CA GLY A 73 -0.77 15.37 -0.54
C GLY A 73 -1.61 15.83 0.65
N THR A 74 -1.19 15.53 1.88
CA THR A 74 -1.92 15.86 3.13
C THR A 74 -3.29 15.20 3.26
N SER A 75 -3.44 13.98 2.72
CA SER A 75 -4.68 13.18 2.85
C SER A 75 -4.91 12.72 4.30
N SER A 76 -6.16 12.70 4.75
CA SER A 76 -6.49 12.28 6.13
C SER A 76 -7.75 11.44 6.26
N TYR A 77 -7.87 10.66 7.33
CA TYR A 77 -9.03 9.81 7.59
C TYR A 77 -9.27 8.82 6.45
N ILE A 78 -8.26 8.00 6.18
CA ILE A 78 -8.28 7.00 5.11
C ILE A 78 -8.26 5.61 5.75
N ASN A 79 -9.18 4.74 5.33
CA ASN A 79 -9.19 3.35 5.75
C ASN A 79 -8.98 2.43 4.54
N ILE A 80 -7.93 1.62 4.59
CA ILE A 80 -7.64 0.58 3.60
C ILE A 80 -7.80 -0.77 4.31
N ARG A 81 -8.80 -1.56 3.92
CA ARG A 81 -9.15 -2.82 4.60
C ARG A 81 -9.27 -3.98 3.63
N ARG A 82 -8.79 -5.18 3.99
CA ARG A 82 -8.95 -6.39 3.16
C ARG A 82 -8.45 -6.19 1.72
N VAL A 83 -7.40 -5.37 1.54
CA VAL A 83 -6.85 -5.06 0.22
C VAL A 83 -5.63 -5.94 -0.01
N SER A 84 -5.52 -6.50 -1.21
CA SER A 84 -4.30 -7.19 -1.65
C SER A 84 -3.57 -6.33 -2.66
N ALA A 85 -2.27 -6.13 -2.48
CA ALA A 85 -1.46 -5.39 -3.43
C ALA A 85 -0.17 -6.15 -3.77
N SER A 86 0.16 -6.17 -5.06
CA SER A 86 1.30 -6.95 -5.55
C SER A 86 2.08 -6.25 -6.63
N LYS A 87 3.41 -6.40 -6.55
CA LYS A 87 4.35 -5.86 -7.53
C LYS A 87 5.26 -6.93 -8.08
N SER A 88 5.34 -7.01 -9.41
CA SER A 88 6.18 -7.98 -10.12
C SER A 88 7.46 -7.36 -10.72
N ASN A 89 7.57 -6.04 -10.78
CA ASN A 89 8.72 -5.34 -11.33
C ASN A 89 9.64 -4.81 -10.21
N GLY A 90 10.93 -4.75 -10.48
CA GLY A 90 11.90 -4.16 -9.56
C GLY A 90 11.70 -2.66 -9.43
N SER A 91 11.36 -2.16 -8.23
CA SER A 91 11.11 -0.72 -8.03
C SER A 91 11.74 -0.18 -6.73
N GLU A 92 12.05 1.11 -6.73
CA GLU A 92 12.45 1.90 -5.56
C GLU A 92 11.28 2.28 -4.64
N TYR A 93 10.04 2.03 -5.08
CA TYR A 93 8.82 2.37 -4.38
C TYR A 93 8.38 1.27 -3.42
N ASN A 94 7.46 1.63 -2.52
CA ASN A 94 6.79 0.68 -1.64
C ASN A 94 5.60 0.02 -2.37
N ILE A 95 4.87 -0.91 -1.75
CA ILE A 95 3.59 -1.41 -2.29
C ILE A 95 2.44 -0.57 -1.75
N PHE A 96 2.34 -0.46 -0.43
CA PHE A 96 1.50 0.53 0.25
C PHE A 96 2.37 1.68 0.72
N GLU A 97 2.08 2.88 0.24
CA GLU A 97 2.87 4.07 0.49
C GLU A 97 2.01 5.19 1.09
N VAL A 98 2.39 5.63 2.28
CA VAL A 98 1.84 6.80 2.95
C VAL A 98 2.93 7.87 3.04
N SER A 99 2.98 8.76 2.05
CA SER A 99 4.06 9.76 1.93
C SER A 99 3.72 11.10 2.57
N SER A 100 2.44 11.37 2.85
CA SER A 100 1.98 12.57 3.53
C SER A 100 0.52 12.40 3.95
N GLY A 101 0.19 12.74 5.21
CA GLY A 101 -1.17 12.60 5.74
C GLY A 101 -1.23 12.26 7.22
N ASN A 102 -2.44 12.13 7.75
CA ASN A 102 -2.68 11.66 9.11
C ASN A 102 -3.99 10.89 9.28
N HIS A 103 -4.14 10.12 10.35
CA HIS A 103 -5.32 9.27 10.60
C HIS A 103 -5.55 8.28 9.45
N ILE A 104 -4.55 7.43 9.20
CA ILE A 104 -4.58 6.46 8.12
C ILE A 104 -4.47 5.06 8.72
N LEU A 105 -5.43 4.22 8.37
CA LEU A 105 -5.48 2.83 8.77
C LEU A 105 -5.23 1.94 7.55
N ILE A 106 -4.24 1.05 7.66
CA ILE A 106 -4.05 -0.09 6.74
C ILE A 106 -4.21 -1.36 7.56
N GLU A 107 -5.27 -2.09 7.28
CA GLU A 107 -5.74 -3.20 8.10
C GLU A 107 -6.13 -4.43 7.29
N ASP A 108 -5.89 -5.62 7.85
CA ASP A 108 -6.30 -6.91 7.28
C ASP A 108 -5.88 -7.06 5.81
N SER A 109 -4.75 -6.46 5.43
CA SER A 109 -4.32 -6.31 4.03
C SER A 109 -3.08 -7.15 3.73
N VAL A 110 -2.89 -7.45 2.46
CA VAL A 110 -1.82 -8.31 1.94
C VAL A 110 -0.93 -7.51 1.01
N ALA A 111 0.39 -7.62 1.21
CA ALA A 111 1.40 -7.00 0.35
C ALA A 111 2.45 -8.04 -0.07
N TYR A 112 2.71 -8.22 -1.36
CA TYR A 112 3.75 -9.15 -1.79
C TYR A 112 4.46 -8.76 -3.08
N GLY A 113 5.72 -9.19 -3.20
CA GLY A 113 6.49 -9.08 -4.43
C GLY A 113 7.82 -8.35 -4.30
N THR A 114 8.29 -7.79 -5.41
CA THR A 114 9.60 -7.13 -5.52
C THR A 114 9.45 -5.64 -5.27
N THR A 115 10.03 -5.11 -4.19
CA THR A 115 9.74 -3.74 -3.73
C THR A 115 10.85 -3.22 -2.81
N ARG A 116 10.82 -1.93 -2.46
CA ARG A 116 11.65 -1.38 -1.38
C ARG A 116 11.10 -1.75 0.01
N LYS A 117 9.81 -1.53 0.23
CA LYS A 117 9.03 -1.96 1.41
C LYS A 117 7.66 -2.44 0.99
N LEU A 118 7.08 -3.33 1.78
CA LEU A 118 5.70 -3.77 1.56
C LEU A 118 4.72 -2.67 1.99
N ILE A 119 4.89 -2.12 3.20
CA ILE A 119 4.04 -1.04 3.72
C ILE A 119 4.93 0.00 4.38
N ALA A 120 4.83 1.27 4.00
CA ALA A 120 5.63 2.32 4.62
C ALA A 120 4.84 3.61 4.83
N ALA A 121 5.08 4.28 5.94
CA ALA A 121 4.72 5.69 6.12
C ALA A 121 5.96 6.52 6.44
N TYR A 122 5.99 7.75 5.92
CA TYR A 122 7.11 8.66 6.11
C TYR A 122 6.74 10.11 5.88
N GLY A 123 7.65 11.02 6.24
CA GLY A 123 7.60 12.41 5.79
C GLY A 123 6.64 13.32 6.56
N GLY A 124 6.69 13.29 7.90
CA GLY A 124 5.88 14.18 8.74
C GLY A 124 4.44 13.69 8.92
N THR A 125 4.22 12.37 8.91
CA THR A 125 2.90 11.76 9.08
C THR A 125 2.58 11.51 10.56
N SER A 126 1.30 11.46 10.92
CA SER A 126 0.89 11.12 12.29
C SER A 126 -0.39 10.32 12.36
N TYR A 127 -0.62 9.60 13.46
CA TYR A 127 -1.81 8.77 13.65
C TYR A 127 -1.96 7.73 12.53
N ILE A 128 -0.86 7.05 12.22
CA ILE A 128 -0.82 5.97 11.23
C ILE A 128 -0.91 4.63 11.96
N THR A 129 -1.80 3.76 11.52
CA THR A 129 -1.94 2.41 12.07
C THR A 129 -1.81 1.39 10.96
N PHE A 130 -0.80 0.52 11.08
CA PHE A 130 -0.72 -0.71 10.31
C PHE A 130 -1.05 -1.87 11.23
N ARG A 131 -2.15 -2.59 10.98
CA ARG A 131 -2.53 -3.72 11.84
C ARG A 131 -3.08 -4.94 11.11
N ARG A 132 -2.73 -6.13 11.59
CA ARG A 132 -3.22 -7.42 11.05
C ARG A 132 -2.93 -7.62 9.56
N ASN A 133 -1.86 -7.02 9.06
CA ASN A 133 -1.44 -7.19 7.68
C ASN A 133 -0.50 -8.39 7.55
N TRP A 134 -0.52 -9.03 6.39
CA TRP A 134 0.44 -10.05 6.01
C TRP A 134 1.29 -9.59 4.82
N GLY A 135 2.60 -9.82 4.91
CA GLY A 135 3.56 -9.42 3.91
C GLY A 135 4.48 -10.55 3.46
N GLN A 136 4.74 -10.65 2.15
CA GLN A 136 5.81 -11.48 1.60
C GLN A 136 6.76 -10.67 0.72
N PHE A 137 7.90 -10.30 1.30
CA PHE A 137 8.96 -9.59 0.57
C PHE A 137 9.73 -10.57 -0.30
N SER A 138 9.85 -10.30 -1.61
CA SER A 138 10.62 -11.17 -2.51
C SER A 138 12.08 -10.71 -2.66
N THR A 139 12.29 -9.55 -3.27
CA THR A 139 13.62 -8.92 -3.48
C THR A 139 13.45 -7.41 -3.73
N TRP A 140 14.54 -6.69 -3.95
CA TRP A 140 14.54 -5.28 -4.41
C TRP A 140 15.54 -5.12 -5.56
N THR A 141 15.50 -3.99 -6.27
CA THR A 141 16.49 -3.68 -7.33
C THR A 141 17.68 -2.90 -6.78
N ILE A 142 18.87 -3.35 -7.14
CA ILE A 142 20.16 -2.70 -6.82
C ILE A 142 20.19 -1.31 -7.46
N GLY A 143 20.36 -0.26 -6.66
CA GLY A 143 20.45 1.14 -7.13
C GLY A 143 19.52 2.10 -6.38
N ALA A 144 18.38 1.61 -5.88
CA ALA A 144 17.66 2.27 -4.80
C ALA A 144 18.45 2.06 -3.51
N GLY A 145 18.67 3.11 -2.71
CA GLY A 145 19.39 3.00 -1.44
C GLY A 145 18.95 1.76 -0.65
N GLU A 146 19.93 1.02 -0.12
CA GLU A 146 19.73 -0.30 0.49
C GLU A 146 18.49 -0.31 1.40
N PRO A 147 17.48 -1.15 1.14
CA PRO A 147 16.36 -1.26 2.05
C PRO A 147 16.93 -1.76 3.37
N ASN A 148 16.70 -1.02 4.46
CA ASN A 148 17.02 -1.51 5.80
C ASN A 148 16.45 -2.93 5.95
N PHE A 149 17.33 -3.92 5.92
CA PHE A 149 17.03 -5.32 5.57
C PHE A 149 16.08 -6.03 6.54
N GLY A 150 15.78 -5.42 7.69
CA GLY A 150 14.96 -5.98 8.76
C GLY A 150 13.46 -5.66 8.67
N ASN A 151 13.05 -4.64 7.91
CA ASN A 151 11.69 -4.09 8.04
C ASN A 151 10.94 -4.15 6.71
N CYS A 152 10.02 -5.09 6.56
CA CYS A 152 9.08 -5.10 5.42
C CYS A 152 7.98 -4.05 5.57
N MET A 153 7.71 -3.66 6.82
CA MET A 153 6.76 -2.62 7.19
C MET A 153 7.51 -1.60 8.03
N GLU A 154 7.39 -0.31 7.74
CA GLU A 154 8.18 0.70 8.44
C GLU A 154 7.50 2.05 8.59
N PHE A 155 7.95 2.75 9.64
CA PHE A 155 7.86 4.20 9.75
C PHE A 155 9.25 4.79 9.56
N TYR A 156 9.37 5.78 8.68
CA TYR A 156 10.65 6.40 8.35
C TYR A 156 10.58 7.92 8.45
N GLY A 157 11.58 8.51 9.11
CA GLY A 157 11.61 9.96 9.38
C GLY A 157 10.67 10.37 10.50
N ASP A 158 10.09 11.57 10.39
CA ASP A 158 9.16 12.11 11.40
C ASP A 158 7.78 11.46 11.26
N VAL A 159 7.53 10.42 12.06
CA VAL A 159 6.24 9.73 12.14
C VAL A 159 5.80 9.67 13.60
N GLN A 160 4.67 10.28 13.92
CA GLN A 160 4.26 10.52 15.31
C GLN A 160 2.96 9.79 15.66
N ASN A 161 2.79 9.39 16.93
CA ASN A 161 1.55 8.80 17.46
C ASN A 161 1.01 7.64 16.60
N SER A 162 1.91 6.79 16.11
CA SER A 162 1.61 5.78 15.10
C SER A 162 1.98 4.38 15.59
N PHE A 163 1.27 3.37 15.10
CA PHE A 163 1.36 1.99 15.57
C PHE A 163 1.54 1.00 14.43
N ILE A 164 2.45 0.04 14.64
CA ILE A 164 2.55 -1.19 13.83
C ILE A 164 2.27 -2.33 14.81
N GLU A 165 1.12 -3.00 14.67
CA GLU A 165 0.68 -4.04 15.60
C GLU A 165 0.14 -5.28 14.89
N ASN A 166 0.41 -6.47 15.43
CA ASN A 166 -0.18 -7.72 14.95
C ASN A 166 0.03 -8.00 13.44
N ASN A 167 1.12 -7.53 12.85
CA ASN A 167 1.44 -7.79 11.45
C ASN A 167 2.44 -8.93 11.32
N ILE A 168 2.36 -9.66 10.21
CA ILE A 168 3.29 -10.74 9.87
C ILE A 168 4.05 -10.32 8.62
N CYS A 169 5.38 -10.37 8.64
CA CYS A 169 6.17 -10.34 7.41
C CYS A 169 6.98 -11.63 7.27
N THR A 170 6.99 -12.16 6.05
CA THR A 170 7.82 -13.26 5.61
C THR A 170 8.76 -12.82 4.50
N ARG A 171 9.90 -13.50 4.40
CA ARG A 171 10.91 -13.33 3.37
C ARG A 171 11.41 -14.71 2.95
N PRO A 172 11.75 -14.95 1.67
CA PRO A 172 12.50 -16.13 1.27
C PRO A 172 13.76 -16.24 2.13
N GLY A 173 14.00 -17.42 2.72
CA GLY A 173 15.21 -17.66 3.50
C GLY A 173 16.44 -17.27 2.68
N SER A 174 17.30 -16.42 3.22
CA SER A 174 18.61 -16.24 2.61
C SER A 174 19.36 -17.56 2.75
N THR A 175 19.74 -18.18 1.65
CA THR A 175 20.94 -19.02 1.68
C THR A 175 22.09 -18.07 1.99
N ARG A 176 22.36 -17.84 3.27
CA ARG A 176 23.71 -17.46 3.67
C ARG A 176 24.56 -18.64 3.22
N ASN A 177 25.26 -18.50 2.10
CA ASN A 177 26.39 -19.37 1.84
C ASN A 177 27.29 -19.24 3.06
N ALA A 178 27.31 -20.29 3.90
CA ALA A 178 28.35 -20.47 4.88
C ALA A 178 29.64 -20.53 4.06
N ILE A 179 30.41 -19.46 4.12
CA ILE A 179 31.77 -19.46 3.61
C ILE A 179 32.52 -20.39 4.56
N ALA A 180 33.00 -21.51 4.02
CA ALA A 180 33.88 -22.46 4.69
C ALA A 180 35.22 -21.80 5.04
#